data_AF-A0A431TGC7-F1
#
_entry.id   AF-A0A431TGC7-F1
#
_cell.length_a   1.000
_cell.length_b   1.000
_cell.length_c   1.000
_cell.angle_alpha   90.00
_cell.angle_beta   90.00
_cell.angle_gamma   90.00
#
_symmetry.space_group_name_H-M   'P 1'
#
loop_
_entity.id
_entity.type
_entity.pdbx_description
1 polymer ?
#
loop_
_entity_poly.entity_id
_entity_poly.type
_entity_poly.pdbx_seq_one_letter_code
_entity_poly.pdbx_strand_id
1 'polypeptide(L)'
;MSLYAMQKFLFALNREPEVQRRYAEGGATRAALLGAYDFTDEEREAIDTGDIGKLYVLGCNGQLLMHFAPLLGIPWADYLEAMREGVRKYGPVRAGIYAMTTGTDEKVAGV
;
A
#
# COMPACT_ATOMS: atom_id res chain seq x y z
N MET A 1 -0.91 8.66 -12.50
CA MET A 1 -1.29 7.29 -12.07
C MET A 1 -0.07 6.42 -12.16
N SER A 2 0.18 5.54 -11.19
CA SER A 2 0.61 4.18 -11.51
C SER A 2 0.37 3.20 -10.35
N LEU A 3 -0.90 2.89 -10.07
CA LEU A 3 -1.30 1.73 -9.25
C LEU A 3 -0.53 0.46 -9.67
N TYR A 4 -0.25 0.31 -10.96
CA TYR A 4 0.60 -0.75 -11.48
C TYR A 4 2.04 -0.69 -10.95
N ALA A 5 2.72 0.47 -10.98
CA ALA A 5 4.08 0.59 -10.45
C ALA A 5 4.12 0.25 -8.96
N MET A 6 3.18 0.77 -8.16
CA MET A 6 3.09 0.46 -6.71
C MET A 6 2.96 -1.05 -6.48
N GLN A 7 2.02 -1.70 -7.16
CA GLN A 7 1.82 -3.14 -7.01
C GLN A 7 3.01 -3.96 -7.53
N LYS A 8 3.64 -3.52 -8.62
CA LYS A 8 4.86 -4.16 -9.17
C LYS A 8 6.02 -4.07 -8.20
N PHE A 9 6.21 -2.91 -7.55
CA PHE A 9 7.23 -2.73 -6.53
C PHE A 9 6.97 -3.64 -5.33
N LEU A 10 5.76 -3.63 -4.77
CA LEU A 10 5.42 -4.47 -3.61
C LEU A 10 5.53 -5.96 -3.95
N PHE A 11 5.20 -6.36 -5.18
CA PHE A 11 5.43 -7.73 -5.64
C PHE A 11 6.92 -8.10 -5.62
N ALA A 12 7.80 -7.24 -6.13
CA ALA A 12 9.25 -7.46 -6.09
C ALA A 12 9.77 -7.47 -4.66
N LEU A 13 9.37 -6.50 -3.83
CA LEU A 13 9.75 -6.39 -2.42
C LEU A 13 9.36 -7.65 -1.62
N ASN A 14 8.20 -8.24 -1.90
CA ASN A 14 7.75 -9.45 -1.20
C ASN A 14 8.52 -10.72 -1.59
N ARG A 15 9.37 -10.67 -2.63
CA ARG A 15 9.98 -11.87 -3.23
C ARG A 15 11.49 -11.81 -3.37
N GLU A 16 12.05 -10.63 -3.58
CA GLU A 16 13.44 -10.44 -3.94
C GLU A 16 14.26 -9.96 -2.73
N PRO A 17 15.20 -10.79 -2.22
CA PRO A 17 15.99 -10.44 -1.03
C PRO A 17 16.78 -9.13 -1.20
N GLU A 18 17.22 -8.83 -2.42
CA GLU A 18 17.95 -7.60 -2.70
C GLU A 18 17.06 -6.35 -2.60
N VAL A 19 15.81 -6.45 -3.05
CA VAL A 19 14.83 -5.37 -2.92
C VAL A 19 14.49 -5.15 -1.43
N GLN A 20 14.34 -6.23 -0.66
CA GLN A 20 14.13 -6.16 0.80
C GLN A 20 15.31 -5.52 1.51
N ARG A 21 16.55 -5.94 1.18
CA ARG A 21 17.78 -5.39 1.76
C ARG A 21 17.87 -3.88 1.51
N ARG A 22 17.71 -3.46 0.25
CA ARG A 22 17.76 -2.03 -0.13
C ARG A 22 16.64 -1.20 0.50
N TYR A 23 15.45 -1.79 0.62
CA TYR A 23 14.35 -1.14 1.32
C TYR A 23 14.66 -1.00 2.82
N ALA A 24 15.13 -2.05 3.48
CA ALA A 24 15.49 -2.04 4.90
C ALA A 24 16.66 -1.09 5.22
N GLU A 25 17.64 -0.97 4.32
CA GLU A 25 18.81 -0.09 4.47
C GLU A 25 18.43 1.40 4.58
N GLY A 26 17.32 1.81 3.98
CA GLY A 26 16.79 3.16 4.13
C GLY A 26 17.62 4.24 3.41
N GLY A 27 17.46 5.49 3.85
CA GLY A 27 18.24 6.63 3.38
C GLY A 27 18.32 6.77 1.85
N ALA A 28 19.51 7.08 1.34
CA ALA A 28 19.76 7.23 -0.09
C ALA A 28 19.52 5.92 -0.87
N THR A 29 19.76 4.76 -0.25
CA THR A 29 19.58 3.44 -0.87
C THR A 29 18.12 3.17 -1.17
N ARG A 30 17.23 3.42 -0.20
CA ARG A 30 15.78 3.34 -0.40
C ARG A 30 15.29 4.42 -1.35
N ALA A 31 15.77 5.66 -1.22
CA ALA A 31 15.37 6.74 -2.11
C ALA A 31 15.67 6.41 -3.59
N ALA A 32 16.85 5.84 -3.87
CA ALA A 32 17.25 5.39 -5.21
C ALA A 32 16.46 4.16 -5.67
N LEU A 33 16.11 3.23 -4.76
CA LEU A 33 15.23 2.10 -5.07
C LEU A 33 13.85 2.57 -5.52
N LEU A 34 13.22 3.47 -4.75
CA LEU A 34 11.90 4.00 -5.05
C LEU A 34 11.91 4.89 -6.29
N GLY A 35 13.01 5.62 -6.54
CA GLY A 35 13.18 6.46 -7.73
C GLY A 35 13.29 5.68 -9.05
N ALA A 36 13.42 4.35 -9.01
CA ALA A 36 13.42 3.49 -10.20
C ALA A 36 12.00 3.16 -10.72
N TYR A 37 10.96 3.62 -10.03
CA TYR A 37 9.57 3.37 -10.35
C TYR A 37 8.83 4.69 -10.58
N ASP A 38 7.85 4.66 -11.47
CA ASP A 38 7.00 5.81 -11.79
C ASP A 38 5.83 5.91 -10.80
N PHE A 39 6.14 6.30 -9.56
CA PHE A 39 5.14 6.55 -8.52
C PHE A 39 4.63 7.99 -8.57
N THR A 40 3.39 8.19 -8.13
CA THR A 40 2.99 9.52 -7.65
C THR A 40 3.70 9.86 -6.33
N ASP A 41 3.76 11.13 -5.96
CA ASP A 41 4.33 11.55 -4.68
C ASP A 41 3.61 10.88 -3.49
N GLU A 42 2.28 10.76 -3.58
CA GLU A 42 1.44 10.13 -2.56
C GLU A 42 1.70 8.62 -2.43
N GLU A 43 1.87 7.91 -3.56
CA GLU A 43 2.26 6.49 -3.57
C GLU A 43 3.67 6.31 -2.99
N ARG A 44 4.62 7.15 -3.39
CA ARG A 44 6.01 7.09 -2.94
C ARG A 44 6.11 7.32 -1.43
N GLU A 45 5.43 8.33 -0.90
CA GLU A 45 5.39 8.63 0.52
C GLU A 45 4.78 7.46 1.32
N ALA A 46 3.65 6.92 0.85
CA ALA A 46 2.99 5.79 1.51
C ALA A 46 3.89 4.54 1.56
N ILE A 47 4.63 4.27 0.48
CA ILE A 47 5.61 3.18 0.45
C ILE A 47 6.77 3.48 1.40
N ASP A 48 7.36 4.67 1.32
CA ASP A 48 8.57 5.03 2.08
C ASP A 48 8.33 5.00 3.60
N THR A 49 7.13 5.42 4.02
CA THR A 49 6.70 5.42 5.42
C THR A 49 6.10 4.09 5.89
N GLY A 50 5.80 3.17 4.97
CA GLY A 50 5.13 1.91 5.29
C GLY A 50 3.67 2.07 5.73
N ASP A 51 2.97 3.11 5.26
CA ASP A 51 1.58 3.36 5.63
C ASP A 51 0.63 2.39 4.90
N ILE A 52 0.37 1.24 5.55
CA ILE A 52 -0.54 0.20 5.07
C ILE A 52 -1.93 0.75 4.73
N GLY A 53 -2.47 1.61 5.59
CA GLY A 53 -3.81 2.17 5.41
C GLY A 53 -3.90 3.05 4.17
N LYS A 54 -2.87 3.89 3.97
CA LYS A 54 -2.75 4.73 2.78
C LYS A 54 -2.61 3.91 1.52
N LEU A 55 -1.70 2.92 1.51
CA LEU A 55 -1.50 2.03 0.37
C LEU A 55 -2.78 1.29 -0.02
N TYR A 56 -3.56 0.84 0.98
CA TYR A 56 -4.86 0.23 0.75
C TYR A 56 -5.85 1.19 0.10
N VAL A 57 -5.98 2.42 0.62
CA VAL A 57 -6.87 3.45 0.06
C VAL A 57 -6.47 3.87 -1.35
N LEU A 58 -5.17 3.88 -1.67
CA LEU A 58 -4.68 4.12 -3.03
C LEU A 58 -5.00 2.97 -4.00
N GLY A 59 -5.52 1.84 -3.50
CA GLY A 59 -6.02 0.73 -4.29
C GLY A 59 -5.08 -0.46 -4.38
N CYS A 60 -4.01 -0.50 -3.56
CA CYS A 60 -3.12 -1.65 -3.54
C CYS A 60 -3.86 -2.93 -3.16
N ASN A 61 -3.58 -4.02 -3.88
CA ASN A 61 -4.09 -5.34 -3.57
C ASN A 61 -3.70 -5.79 -2.14
N GLY A 62 -4.69 -6.20 -1.35
CA GLY A 62 -4.51 -6.63 0.03
C GLY A 62 -3.60 -7.85 0.21
N GLN A 63 -3.44 -8.74 -0.79
CA GLN A 63 -2.48 -9.85 -0.69
C GLN A 63 -1.03 -9.34 -0.74
N LEU A 64 -0.75 -8.30 -1.54
CA LEU A 64 0.57 -7.68 -1.56
C LEU A 64 0.86 -7.00 -0.22
N LEU A 65 -0.12 -6.31 0.35
CA LEU A 65 0.02 -5.65 1.65
C LEU A 65 0.16 -6.66 2.80
N MET A 66 -0.57 -7.77 2.74
CA MET A 66 -0.46 -8.86 3.73
C MET A 66 0.97 -9.43 3.81
N HIS A 67 1.70 -9.51 2.70
CA HIS A 67 3.09 -9.97 2.70
C HIS A 67 4.10 -8.86 3.02
N PHE A 68 3.75 -7.60 2.74
CA PHE A 68 4.58 -6.46 3.08
C PHE A 68 4.54 -6.13 4.58
N ALA A 69 3.37 -6.24 5.23
CA ALA A 69 3.20 -5.92 6.65
C ALA A 69 4.18 -6.67 7.59
N PRO A 70 4.45 -7.98 7.41
CA PRO A 70 5.48 -8.69 8.16
C PRO A 70 6.91 -8.14 7.95
N LEU A 71 7.25 -7.62 6.76
CA LEU A 71 8.55 -6.97 6.52
C LEU A 71 8.69 -5.67 7.33
N LEU A 72 7.58 -5.05 7.72
CA LEU A 72 7.53 -3.90 8.62
C LEU A 72 7.41 -4.30 10.10
N GLY A 73 7.35 -5.60 10.41
CA GLY A 73 7.14 -6.10 11.78
C GLY A 73 5.72 -5.93 12.29
N ILE A 74 4.73 -5.74 11.40
CA ILE A 74 3.33 -5.50 11.77
C ILE A 74 2.61 -6.86 11.95
N PRO A 75 2.04 -7.15 13.13
CA PRO A 75 1.21 -8.33 13.37
C PRO A 75 -0.07 -8.34 12.52
N TRP A 76 -0.64 -9.53 12.31
CA TRP A 76 -1.86 -9.70 11.50
C TRP A 76 -3.05 -8.84 11.97
N ALA A 77 -3.30 -8.76 13.28
CA ALA A 77 -4.40 -7.97 13.82
C ALA A 77 -4.21 -6.47 13.52
N ASP A 78 -2.99 -5.98 13.68
CA ASP A 78 -2.64 -4.57 13.44
C ASP A 78 -2.68 -4.23 11.95
N TYR A 79 -2.30 -5.17 11.07
CA TYR A 79 -2.46 -5.03 9.62
C TYR A 79 -3.93 -4.82 9.22
N LEU A 80 -4.84 -5.65 9.75
CA LEU A 80 -6.28 -5.51 9.49
C LEU A 80 -6.82 -4.17 10.00
N GLU A 81 -6.39 -3.74 11.20
CA GLU A 81 -6.83 -2.47 11.74
C GLU A 81 -6.25 -1.27 10.97
N ALA A 82 -5.00 -1.34 10.53
CA ALA A 82 -4.37 -0.30 9.71
C ALA A 82 -5.14 -0.04 8.40
N MET A 83 -5.69 -1.08 7.76
CA MET A 83 -6.55 -0.89 6.59
C MET A 83 -7.87 -0.18 6.93
N ARG A 84 -8.49 -0.52 8.07
CA ARG A 84 -9.73 0.15 8.54
C ARG A 84 -9.47 1.62 8.87
N GLU A 85 -8.40 1.88 9.63
CA GLU A 85 -7.93 3.23 9.94
C GLU A 85 -7.60 4.02 8.66
N GLY A 86 -7.00 3.36 7.67
CA GLY A 86 -6.75 3.94 6.35
C GLY A 86 -8.02 4.50 5.72
N VAL A 87 -9.11 3.71 5.70
CA VAL A 87 -10.40 4.15 5.17
C VAL A 87 -10.99 5.30 5.99
N ARG A 88 -10.91 5.24 7.34
CA ARG A 88 -11.38 6.33 8.21
C ARG A 88 -10.62 7.63 7.98
N LYS A 89 -9.30 7.55 7.79
CA LYS A 89 -8.39 8.71 7.69
C LYS A 89 -8.29 9.30 6.29
N TYR A 90 -8.23 8.45 5.26
CA TYR A 90 -7.92 8.84 3.88
C TYR A 90 -9.11 8.72 2.91
N GLY A 91 -10.25 8.21 3.39
CA GLY A 91 -11.49 8.05 2.63
C GLY A 91 -11.62 6.68 1.97
N PRO A 92 -12.62 6.52 1.08
CA PRO A 92 -12.88 5.25 0.40
C PRO A 92 -11.69 4.81 -0.46
N VAL A 93 -11.55 3.50 -0.64
CA VAL A 93 -10.55 2.93 -1.56
C VAL A 93 -10.81 3.44 -2.98
N ARG A 94 -9.81 4.08 -3.58
CA ARG A 94 -9.94 4.91 -4.79
C ARG A 94 -9.81 4.12 -6.09
N ALA A 95 -9.13 2.98 -6.06
CA ALA A 95 -8.79 2.21 -7.25
C ALA A 95 -8.59 0.71 -6.95
N GLY A 96 -8.38 -0.08 -8.00
CA GLY A 96 -8.14 -1.51 -7.87
C GLY A 96 -9.41 -2.32 -7.58
N ILE A 97 -9.23 -3.60 -7.25
CA ILE A 97 -10.34 -4.56 -7.07
C ILE A 97 -11.22 -4.20 -5.86
N TYR A 98 -10.66 -3.49 -4.88
CA TYR A 98 -11.37 -3.06 -3.67
C TYR A 98 -11.93 -1.64 -3.77
N ALA A 99 -11.93 -1.02 -4.96
CA ALA A 99 -12.46 0.33 -5.13
C ALA A 99 -13.90 0.43 -4.57
N MET A 100 -14.11 1.35 -3.66
CA MET A 100 -15.40 1.59 -3.03
C MET A 100 -16.16 2.63 -3.85
N THR A 101 -17.22 2.21 -4.53
CA THR A 101 -18.01 3.05 -5.43
C THR A 101 -19.20 3.74 -4.76
N THR A 102 -19.45 3.45 -3.49
CA THR A 102 -20.45 4.08 -2.64
C THR A 102 -19.80 4.63 -1.38
N GLY A 103 -20.30 5.75 -0.86
CA GLY A 103 -19.82 6.28 0.43
C GLY A 103 -20.06 5.29 1.58
N THR A 104 -19.28 5.38 2.66
CA THR A 104 -19.44 4.53 3.85
C THR A 104 -20.84 4.59 4.48
N ASP A 105 -21.58 5.68 4.22
CA ASP A 105 -22.95 5.92 4.71
C ASP A 105 -24.04 5.73 3.63
N GLU A 106 -23.67 5.40 2.40
CA GLU A 106 -24.65 5.14 1.33
C GLU A 106 -25.03 3.65 1.31
N LYS A 107 -26.32 3.37 1.54
CA LYS A 107 -26.88 2.07 1.21
C LYS A 107 -26.74 1.85 -0.29
N VAL A 108 -26.10 0.75 -0.67
CA VAL A 108 -26.12 0.27 -2.07
C VAL A 108 -27.58 0.08 -2.44
N ALA A 109 -28.10 0.90 -3.36
CA ALA A 109 -29.45 0.73 -3.87
C ALA A 109 -29.50 -0.59 -4.66
N GLY A 110 -30.21 -1.59 -4.15
CA GLY A 110 -30.61 -2.76 -4.93
C GLY A 110 -30.22 -4.15 -4.41
N VAL A 111 -30.16 -4.38 -3.10
CA VAL A 111 -30.41 -5.72 -2.53
C VAL A 111 -31.46 -5.62 -1.43
#